data_AF-A0A1M5TXG0-F1
#
_entry.id   AF-A0A1M5TXG0-F1
#
_cell.length_a   1.000
_cell.length_b   1.000
_cell.length_c   1.000
_cell.angle_alpha   90.00
_cell.angle_beta   90.00
_cell.angle_gamma   90.00
#
_symmetry.space_group_name_H-M   'P 1'
#
loop_
_entity.id
_entity.type
_entity.pdbx_description
1 polymer ?
#
loop_
_entity_poly.entity_id
_entity_poly.type
_entity_poly.pdbx_seq_one_letter_code
_entity_poly.pdbx_strand_id
1 'polypeptide(L)'
;MNIDKIKIGMEFKDYPSLCRVLGVEPKVGGRNTKLHKEEFKRYFNWTNRGRKYIITDIYPKPKEKIDRRGKSKGSRNNNNVYMKYIDPILTNFFDNLNNRIIFITANQLIKQIGIVSSNYFEAIKSKKEFFQYLSNKENIGNFTALNNVFYCTNNILKAMVNSSLNRLEKENIINYECNYILHELHERKHERKFDGINIRLATKKEKKIINKYEDIVLKELKVKKSYLEQNDKLRKMYYEKVNELVFSELKYINLYYIGYKIVVNSQNDTEDVKDYKIKLNKLIKERVESKNINNKKNLEEKYNDYAFGTPILKSYEKDIASESYLIDTKVIIDNLLDLNAKRLKLITIKNSKEIIKKFVEDKSIIKTTEDRKITKRYVNSLVEIDENELSVQEATQTIESEIEWGFDVSNENISTIGKNRRNVTHET
;
A
#
# COMPACT_ATOMS: atom_id res chain seq x y z
N MET A 1 -4.68 -50.33 5.92
CA MET A 1 -3.22 -50.28 5.97
C MET A 1 -2.75 -51.44 6.83
N ASN A 2 -1.79 -52.23 6.35
CA ASN A 2 -1.40 -53.49 6.99
C ASN A 2 -0.15 -53.28 7.82
N ILE A 3 -0.33 -52.92 9.09
CA ILE A 3 0.76 -52.57 10.02
C ILE A 3 1.49 -53.84 10.50
N ASP A 4 0.82 -54.98 10.51
CA ASP A 4 1.40 -56.26 10.94
C ASP A 4 2.54 -56.74 10.02
N LYS A 5 2.69 -56.10 8.85
CA LYS A 5 3.75 -56.38 7.87
C LYS A 5 5.03 -55.56 8.11
N ILE A 6 5.06 -54.69 9.12
CA ILE A 6 6.23 -53.90 9.47
C ILE A 6 6.71 -54.25 10.88
N LYS A 7 8.03 -54.17 11.09
CA LYS A 7 8.69 -54.39 12.39
C LYS A 7 9.66 -53.25 12.66
N ILE A 8 9.93 -53.00 13.93
CA ILE A 8 10.96 -52.03 14.36
C ILE A 8 12.31 -52.46 13.77
N GLY A 9 13.04 -51.52 13.19
CA GLY A 9 14.31 -51.74 12.50
C GLY A 9 14.19 -52.14 11.02
N MET A 10 12.99 -52.37 10.48
CA MET A 10 12.84 -52.67 9.05
C MET A 10 13.20 -51.46 8.18
N GLU A 11 14.01 -51.71 7.14
CA GLU A 11 14.39 -50.72 6.13
C GLU A 11 13.57 -50.87 4.85
N PHE A 12 13.09 -49.74 4.32
CA PHE A 12 12.47 -49.66 3.00
C PHE A 12 13.28 -48.76 2.08
N LYS A 13 13.50 -49.19 0.84
CA LYS A 13 14.31 -48.48 -0.15
C LYS A 13 13.80 -47.07 -0.45
N ASP A 14 12.49 -46.91 -0.51
CA ASP A 14 11.80 -45.66 -0.83
C ASP A 14 10.34 -45.68 -0.36
N TYR A 15 9.65 -44.55 -0.52
CA TYR A 15 8.24 -44.39 -0.13
C TYR A 15 7.27 -45.32 -0.89
N PRO A 16 7.41 -45.56 -2.22
CA PRO A 16 6.61 -46.55 -2.92
C PRO A 16 6.77 -47.98 -2.37
N SER A 17 7.99 -48.38 -2.01
CA SER A 17 8.25 -49.69 -1.40
C SER A 17 7.57 -49.83 -0.05
N LEU A 18 7.63 -48.78 0.78
CA LEU A 18 6.90 -48.72 2.06
C LEU A 18 5.38 -48.82 1.84
N CYS A 19 4.82 -48.08 0.88
CA CYS A 19 3.38 -48.11 0.57
C CYS A 19 2.92 -49.52 0.15
N ARG A 20 3.72 -50.22 -0.67
CA ARG A 20 3.41 -51.59 -1.13
C ARG A 20 3.31 -52.58 0.01
N VAL A 21 4.24 -52.53 0.96
CA VAL A 21 4.25 -53.43 2.13
C VAL A 21 3.06 -53.14 3.04
N LEU A 22 2.72 -51.86 3.21
CA LEU A 22 1.55 -51.40 3.96
C LEU A 22 0.21 -51.65 3.23
N GLY A 23 0.23 -52.17 2.00
CA GLY A 23 -0.97 -52.43 1.20
C GLY A 23 -1.74 -51.17 0.81
N VAL A 24 -1.05 -50.05 0.62
CA VAL A 24 -1.64 -48.76 0.22
C VAL A 24 -1.02 -48.26 -1.07
N GLU A 25 -1.80 -47.55 -1.89
CA GLU A 25 -1.28 -46.98 -3.14
C GLU A 25 -0.43 -45.73 -2.87
N PRO A 26 0.76 -45.60 -3.50
CA PRO A 26 1.59 -44.42 -3.35
C PRO A 26 0.91 -43.20 -3.98
N LYS A 27 0.65 -42.17 -3.18
CA LYS A 27 0.14 -40.88 -3.68
C LYS A 27 1.23 -40.07 -4.36
N VAL A 28 0.93 -39.61 -5.59
CA VAL A 28 1.81 -38.80 -6.45
C VAL A 28 1.59 -37.30 -6.20
N GLY A 29 2.69 -36.53 -6.21
CA GLY A 29 2.72 -35.08 -6.01
C GLY A 29 3.12 -34.69 -4.58
N GLY A 30 4.00 -33.69 -4.45
CA GLY A 30 4.66 -33.35 -3.17
C GLY A 30 3.71 -33.11 -2.00
N ARG A 31 2.58 -32.43 -2.24
CA ARG A 31 1.54 -32.20 -1.21
C ARG A 31 0.82 -33.48 -0.79
N ASN A 32 0.45 -34.32 -1.75
CA ASN A 32 -0.29 -35.55 -1.48
C ASN A 32 0.60 -36.59 -0.78
N THR A 33 1.86 -36.70 -1.20
CA THR A 33 2.87 -37.53 -0.53
C THR A 33 3.11 -37.06 0.90
N LYS A 34 3.17 -35.74 1.16
CA LYS A 34 3.31 -35.20 2.53
C LYS A 34 2.13 -35.57 3.41
N LEU A 35 0.90 -35.38 2.92
CA LEU A 35 -0.32 -35.74 3.66
C LEU A 35 -0.42 -37.24 3.93
N HIS A 36 0.00 -38.08 2.97
CA HIS A 36 -0.01 -39.53 3.15
C HIS A 36 1.01 -39.98 4.21
N LYS A 37 2.19 -39.34 4.23
CA LYS A 37 3.19 -39.55 5.29
C LYS A 37 2.70 -39.07 6.67
N GLU A 38 1.97 -37.96 6.74
CA GLU A 38 1.36 -37.51 8.00
C GLU A 38 0.34 -38.52 8.53
N GLU A 39 -0.42 -39.16 7.64
CA GLU A 39 -1.31 -40.27 8.02
C GLU A 39 -0.53 -41.47 8.56
N PHE A 40 0.61 -41.82 7.97
CA PHE A 40 1.47 -42.91 8.45
C PHE A 40 2.02 -42.67 9.86
N LYS A 41 2.35 -41.41 10.19
CA LYS A 41 2.83 -41.01 11.53
C LYS A 41 1.85 -41.30 12.66
N ARG A 42 0.58 -41.58 12.32
CA ARG A 42 -0.43 -42.02 13.30
C ARG A 42 -0.19 -43.45 13.76
N TYR A 43 0.41 -44.28 12.91
CA TYR A 43 0.52 -45.72 13.12
C TYR A 43 1.95 -46.16 13.47
N PHE A 44 2.96 -45.49 12.95
CA PHE A 44 4.36 -45.80 13.22
C PHE A 44 5.24 -44.56 13.01
N ASN A 45 6.45 -44.58 13.57
CA ASN A 45 7.47 -43.56 13.37
C ASN A 45 8.63 -44.12 12.54
N TRP A 46 9.35 -43.24 11.85
CA TRP A 46 10.51 -43.65 11.05
C TRP A 46 11.56 -42.54 11.00
N THR A 47 12.79 -42.94 10.75
CA THR A 47 13.90 -42.06 10.39
C THR A 47 14.31 -42.30 8.93
N ASN A 48 14.90 -41.28 8.30
CA ASN A 48 15.38 -41.40 6.93
C ASN A 48 16.90 -41.58 6.93
N ARG A 49 17.40 -42.52 6.13
CA ARG A 49 18.83 -42.62 5.80
C ARG A 49 18.97 -42.48 4.29
N GLY A 50 19.23 -41.26 3.84
CA GLY A 50 19.14 -40.91 2.42
C GLY A 50 17.70 -41.08 1.91
N ARG A 51 17.51 -41.95 0.90
CA ARG A 51 16.18 -42.27 0.34
C ARG A 51 15.44 -43.37 1.11
N LYS A 52 16.12 -44.05 2.05
CA LYS A 52 15.57 -45.18 2.81
C LYS A 52 14.75 -44.70 4.01
N TYR A 53 13.74 -45.49 4.38
CA TYR A 53 12.87 -45.31 5.54
C TYR A 53 13.13 -46.44 6.53
N ILE A 54 13.47 -46.11 7.78
CA ILE A 54 13.76 -47.08 8.85
C ILE A 54 12.71 -46.92 9.94
N ILE A 55 11.91 -47.96 10.20
CA ILE A 55 10.85 -47.91 11.22
C ILE A 55 11.48 -47.90 12.61
N THR A 56 11.20 -46.86 13.40
CA THR A 56 11.73 -46.75 14.76
C THR A 56 10.72 -47.20 15.81
N ASP A 57 9.43 -46.92 15.58
CA ASP A 57 8.37 -47.21 16.55
C ASP A 57 7.10 -47.63 15.83
N ILE A 58 6.33 -48.54 16.43
CA ILE A 58 4.99 -48.92 15.95
C ILE A 58 4.02 -48.74 17.11
N TYR A 59 2.93 -48.00 16.89
CA TYR A 59 1.96 -47.71 17.93
C TYR A 59 0.88 -48.80 17.98
N PRO A 60 0.58 -49.38 19.16
CA PRO A 60 -0.43 -50.42 19.29
C PRO A 60 -1.86 -49.89 19.06
N LYS A 61 -2.08 -48.59 19.30
CA LYS A 61 -3.28 -47.87 18.88
C LYS A 61 -2.86 -46.68 18.02
N PRO A 62 -3.55 -46.42 16.89
CA PRO A 62 -3.23 -45.28 16.06
C PRO A 62 -3.47 -43.98 16.83
N LYS A 63 -2.54 -43.03 16.72
CA LYS A 63 -2.73 -41.68 17.25
C LYS A 63 -3.97 -41.05 16.62
N GLU A 64 -4.67 -40.23 17.39
CA GLU A 64 -5.85 -39.53 16.91
C GLU A 64 -5.54 -38.71 15.66
N LYS A 65 -6.48 -38.69 14.72
CA LYS A 65 -6.36 -37.88 13.52
C LYS A 65 -6.63 -36.42 13.89
N ILE A 66 -5.57 -35.63 14.02
CA ILE A 66 -5.73 -34.20 14.26
C ILE A 66 -6.07 -33.52 12.92
N ASP A 67 -7.36 -33.39 12.60
CA ASP A 67 -7.81 -32.59 11.45
C ASP A 67 -7.77 -31.10 11.80
N ARG A 68 -6.69 -30.42 11.39
CA ARG A 68 -6.53 -28.97 11.56
C ARG A 68 -7.16 -28.15 10.44
N ARG A 69 -7.91 -28.76 9.50
CA ARG A 69 -8.68 -28.00 8.49
C ARG A 69 -9.68 -27.08 9.19
N GLY A 70 -9.64 -25.79 8.86
CA GLY A 70 -10.49 -24.77 9.46
C GLY A 70 -10.16 -24.35 10.89
N LYS A 71 -9.40 -25.16 11.65
CA LYS A 71 -9.19 -24.95 13.10
C LYS A 71 -7.82 -24.38 13.48
N SER A 72 -6.87 -24.28 12.55
CA SER A 72 -5.63 -23.55 12.77
C SER A 72 -5.83 -22.04 12.61
N LYS A 73 -5.20 -21.23 13.49
CA LYS A 73 -5.02 -19.79 13.27
C LYS A 73 -4.45 -19.60 11.86
N GLY A 74 -5.27 -19.08 10.93
CA GLY A 74 -4.89 -18.84 9.53
C GLY A 74 -5.41 -19.85 8.48
N SER A 75 -6.28 -20.80 8.85
CA SER A 75 -6.99 -21.64 7.86
C SER A 75 -8.03 -20.84 7.06
N ARG A 76 -8.42 -21.32 5.87
CA ARG A 76 -9.37 -20.65 4.95
C ARG A 76 -10.78 -20.41 5.55
N ASN A 77 -11.14 -21.09 6.63
CA ASN A 77 -12.38 -20.83 7.38
C ASN A 77 -12.24 -19.75 8.48
N ASN A 78 -11.04 -19.20 8.66
CA ASN A 78 -10.77 -18.09 9.57
C ASN A 78 -10.95 -16.73 8.86
N ASN A 79 -11.75 -16.67 7.79
CA ASN A 79 -12.17 -15.43 7.10
C ASN A 79 -12.91 -14.44 8.02
N ASN A 80 -13.16 -14.85 9.27
CA ASN A 80 -13.94 -14.16 10.28
C ASN A 80 -13.09 -13.31 11.26
N VAL A 81 -11.74 -13.33 11.18
CA VAL A 81 -10.90 -12.61 12.16
C VAL A 81 -11.12 -11.10 12.13
N TYR A 82 -11.40 -10.55 10.94
CA TYR A 82 -11.68 -9.12 10.78
C TYR A 82 -13.16 -8.78 10.88
N MET A 83 -14.06 -9.72 10.53
CA MET A 83 -15.51 -9.51 10.40
C MET A 83 -16.12 -8.87 11.65
N LYS A 84 -15.81 -9.41 12.85
CA LYS A 84 -16.29 -8.88 14.13
C LYS A 84 -16.03 -7.38 14.32
N TYR A 85 -15.00 -6.84 13.67
CA TYR A 85 -14.60 -5.45 13.81
C TYR A 85 -14.99 -4.60 12.59
N ILE A 86 -14.71 -5.09 11.38
CA ILE A 86 -14.91 -4.29 10.16
C ILE A 86 -16.40 -4.10 9.83
N ASP A 87 -17.25 -5.09 10.09
CA ASP A 87 -18.67 -5.00 9.72
C ASP A 87 -19.40 -3.94 10.56
N PRO A 88 -19.25 -3.89 11.91
CA PRO A 88 -19.80 -2.78 12.69
C PRO A 88 -19.22 -1.42 12.30
N ILE A 89 -17.91 -1.34 12.03
CA ILE A 89 -17.26 -0.08 11.58
C ILE A 89 -17.87 0.44 10.28
N LEU A 90 -18.07 -0.45 9.29
CA LEU A 90 -18.65 -0.06 8.00
C LEU A 90 -20.14 0.24 8.12
N THR A 91 -20.88 -0.52 8.92
CA THR A 91 -22.30 -0.26 9.20
C THR A 91 -22.47 1.11 9.81
N ASN A 92 -21.74 1.42 10.89
CA ASN A 92 -21.70 2.74 11.51
C ASN A 92 -21.32 3.84 10.51
N PHE A 93 -20.33 3.60 9.64
CA PHE A 93 -19.96 4.56 8.61
C PHE A 93 -21.13 4.83 7.63
N PHE A 94 -21.83 3.79 7.18
CA PHE A 94 -22.96 3.92 6.27
C PHE A 94 -24.19 4.56 6.91
N ASP A 95 -24.48 4.25 8.18
CA ASP A 95 -25.58 4.85 8.96
C ASP A 95 -25.42 6.37 9.06
N ASN A 96 -24.18 6.84 9.17
CA ASN A 96 -23.83 8.25 9.30
C ASN A 96 -23.65 8.98 7.96
N LEU A 97 -23.95 8.35 6.82
CA LEU A 97 -23.90 9.03 5.53
C LEU A 97 -25.12 9.91 5.30
N ASN A 98 -24.88 11.17 4.93
CA ASN A 98 -25.95 12.06 4.46
C ASN A 98 -26.60 11.56 3.16
N ASN A 99 -25.81 10.92 2.29
CA ASN A 99 -26.25 10.39 1.00
C ASN A 99 -26.30 8.86 1.02
N ARG A 100 -27.44 8.28 0.64
CA ARG A 100 -27.60 6.82 0.54
C ARG A 100 -26.85 6.17 -0.62
N ILE A 101 -26.26 6.97 -1.52
CA ILE A 101 -25.49 6.47 -2.66
C ILE A 101 -24.10 7.10 -2.61
N ILE A 102 -23.07 6.27 -2.63
CA ILE A 102 -21.68 6.71 -2.70
C ILE A 102 -20.91 5.99 -3.80
N PHE A 103 -19.93 6.70 -4.36
CA PHE A 103 -18.96 6.19 -5.31
C PHE A 103 -17.58 6.27 -4.67
N ILE A 104 -16.94 5.12 -4.44
CA ILE A 104 -15.75 5.09 -3.60
C ILE A 104 -14.82 3.93 -3.97
N THR A 105 -13.52 4.14 -3.88
CA THR A 105 -12.51 3.06 -3.94
C THR A 105 -12.33 2.40 -2.57
N ALA A 106 -11.77 1.18 -2.54
CA ALA A 106 -11.41 0.54 -1.28
C ALA A 106 -10.52 1.44 -0.41
N ASN A 107 -9.51 2.10 -0.99
CA ASN A 107 -8.60 2.96 -0.23
C ASN A 107 -9.29 4.21 0.32
N GLN A 108 -10.19 4.82 -0.44
CA GLN A 108 -10.98 5.96 0.06
C GLN A 108 -11.90 5.54 1.20
N LEU A 109 -12.54 4.36 1.10
CA LEU A 109 -13.39 3.82 2.16
C LEU A 109 -12.58 3.56 3.44
N ILE A 110 -11.42 2.89 3.32
CA ILE A 110 -10.51 2.65 4.44
C ILE A 110 -10.03 3.98 5.07
N LYS A 111 -9.79 5.01 4.25
CA LYS A 111 -9.42 6.34 4.74
C LYS A 111 -10.54 6.98 5.56
N GLN A 112 -11.78 6.89 5.10
CA GLN A 112 -12.93 7.48 5.78
C GLN A 112 -13.26 6.78 7.09
N ILE A 113 -13.17 5.45 7.14
CA ILE A 113 -13.41 4.72 8.40
C ILE A 113 -12.25 4.83 9.40
N GLY A 114 -11.05 5.23 8.96
CA GLY A 114 -9.93 5.58 9.84
C GLY A 114 -9.35 4.39 10.61
N ILE A 115 -9.16 3.24 9.96
CA ILE A 115 -8.62 2.02 10.60
C ILE A 115 -7.10 1.85 10.45
N VAL A 116 -6.46 2.75 9.70
CA VAL A 116 -5.00 2.87 9.55
C VAL A 116 -4.60 4.35 9.57
N SER A 117 -3.35 4.64 9.88
CA SER A 117 -2.82 6.01 9.90
C SER A 117 -3.12 6.78 8.60
N SER A 118 -3.30 8.10 8.72
CA SER A 118 -3.31 8.99 7.55
C SER A 118 -2.02 8.90 6.74
N ASN A 119 -0.90 8.56 7.40
CA ASN A 119 0.42 8.43 6.77
C ASN A 119 0.40 7.39 5.64
N TYR A 120 -0.38 6.31 5.76
CA TYR A 120 -0.55 5.32 4.71
C TYR A 120 -0.99 5.96 3.38
N PHE A 121 -1.99 6.85 3.43
CA PHE A 121 -2.57 7.46 2.24
C PHE A 121 -1.69 8.57 1.64
N GLU A 122 -0.92 9.26 2.48
CA GLU A 122 0.06 10.23 1.99
C GLU A 122 1.27 9.52 1.35
N ALA A 123 1.79 8.49 2.00
CA ALA A 123 2.93 7.74 1.52
C ALA A 123 2.64 6.92 0.24
N ILE A 124 1.38 6.53 -0.02
CA ILE A 124 1.00 5.94 -1.32
C ILE A 124 1.27 6.89 -2.49
N LYS A 125 1.06 8.20 -2.30
CA LYS A 125 1.26 9.20 -3.35
C LYS A 125 2.75 9.40 -3.66
N SER A 126 3.60 9.25 -2.64
CA SER A 126 5.02 9.58 -2.69
C SER A 126 5.86 8.61 -1.85
N LYS A 127 5.90 7.33 -2.26
CA LYS A 127 6.58 6.26 -1.50
C LYS A 127 8.08 6.52 -1.32
N LYS A 128 8.74 7.07 -2.34
CA LYS A 128 10.18 7.33 -2.30
C LYS A 128 10.50 8.43 -1.30
N GLU A 129 9.69 9.49 -1.30
CA GLU A 129 9.82 10.62 -0.40
C GLU A 129 9.51 10.20 1.05
N PHE A 130 8.50 9.37 1.26
CA PHE A 130 8.24 8.76 2.57
C PHE A 130 9.42 7.91 3.05
N PHE A 131 10.02 7.12 2.15
CA PHE A 131 11.20 6.32 2.49
C PHE A 131 12.38 7.20 2.89
N GLN A 132 12.70 8.22 2.09
CA GLN A 132 13.78 9.18 2.40
C GLN A 132 13.58 9.86 3.75
N TYR A 133 12.34 10.26 4.07
CA TYR A 133 12.01 10.82 5.36
C TYR A 133 12.34 9.84 6.50
N LEU A 134 11.88 8.59 6.40
CA LEU A 134 12.17 7.58 7.42
C LEU A 134 13.65 7.22 7.49
N SER A 135 14.35 7.18 6.35
CA SER A 135 15.80 6.93 6.32
C SER A 135 16.55 8.00 7.10
N ASN A 136 16.17 9.28 6.96
CA ASN A 136 16.83 10.37 7.66
C ASN A 136 16.48 10.39 9.16
N LYS A 137 15.22 10.11 9.51
CA LYS A 137 14.74 10.26 10.89
C LYS A 137 14.92 9.02 11.76
N GLU A 138 14.67 7.85 11.19
CA GLU A 138 14.62 6.57 11.89
C GLU A 138 15.75 5.62 11.46
N ASN A 139 16.69 6.11 10.63
CA ASN A 139 17.87 5.37 10.15
C ASN A 139 17.54 4.04 9.45
N ILE A 140 16.44 3.98 8.68
CA ILE A 140 16.09 2.80 7.87
C ILE A 140 16.81 2.79 6.52
N GLY A 141 17.20 1.61 6.04
CA GLY A 141 17.97 1.44 4.79
C GLY A 141 17.30 0.53 3.76
N ASN A 142 16.26 -0.21 4.13
CA ASN A 142 15.69 -1.27 3.33
C ASN A 142 14.41 -0.85 2.59
N PHE A 143 14.56 -0.38 1.34
CA PHE A 143 13.41 0.00 0.50
C PHE A 143 12.50 -1.19 0.16
N THR A 144 13.06 -2.41 0.12
CA THR A 144 12.29 -3.64 -0.12
C THR A 144 11.34 -3.93 1.04
N ALA A 145 11.71 -3.63 2.29
CA ALA A 145 10.81 -3.69 3.46
C ALA A 145 9.58 -2.78 3.26
N LEU A 146 9.79 -1.54 2.80
CA LEU A 146 8.70 -0.61 2.52
C LEU A 146 7.73 -1.15 1.46
N ASN A 147 8.26 -1.66 0.34
CA ASN A 147 7.44 -2.23 -0.72
C ASN A 147 6.63 -3.44 -0.23
N ASN A 148 7.25 -4.32 0.55
CA ASN A 148 6.59 -5.50 1.09
C ASN A 148 5.49 -5.12 2.11
N VAL A 149 5.73 -4.13 2.98
CA VAL A 149 4.70 -3.61 3.88
C VAL A 149 3.52 -3.04 3.07
N PHE A 150 3.76 -2.16 2.10
CA PHE A 150 2.68 -1.62 1.26
C PHE A 150 1.89 -2.70 0.53
N TYR A 151 2.58 -3.64 -0.10
CA TYR A 151 1.95 -4.73 -0.84
C TYR A 151 1.08 -5.59 0.09
N CYS A 152 1.61 -5.98 1.25
CA CYS A 152 0.87 -6.77 2.23
C CYS A 152 -0.35 -6.01 2.75
N THR A 153 -0.18 -4.75 3.17
CA THR A 153 -1.26 -3.92 3.69
C THR A 153 -2.36 -3.73 2.66
N ASN A 154 -2.03 -3.34 1.43
CA ASN A 154 -3.02 -3.13 0.37
C ASN A 154 -3.84 -4.39 0.09
N ASN A 155 -3.21 -5.56 0.08
CA ASN A 155 -3.92 -6.83 -0.12
C ASN A 155 -4.85 -7.19 1.05
N ILE A 156 -4.40 -6.96 2.30
CA ILE A 156 -5.22 -7.19 3.49
C ILE A 156 -6.43 -6.26 3.46
N LEU A 157 -6.21 -4.96 3.26
CA LEU A 157 -7.27 -3.95 3.26
C LEU A 157 -8.31 -4.20 2.15
N LYS A 158 -7.87 -4.46 0.92
CA LYS A 158 -8.78 -4.76 -0.20
C LYS A 158 -9.60 -6.02 0.05
N ALA A 159 -8.96 -7.10 0.50
CA ALA A 159 -9.66 -8.36 0.77
C ALA A 159 -10.69 -8.20 1.90
N MET A 160 -10.34 -7.43 2.93
CA MET A 160 -11.21 -7.15 4.06
C MET A 160 -12.44 -6.33 3.66
N VAL A 161 -12.25 -5.22 2.92
CA VAL A 161 -13.37 -4.42 2.39
C VAL A 161 -14.28 -5.29 1.54
N ASN A 162 -13.74 -6.01 0.56
CA ASN A 162 -14.55 -6.88 -0.31
C ASN A 162 -15.32 -7.92 0.47
N SER A 163 -14.69 -8.56 1.45
CA SER A 163 -15.35 -9.58 2.26
C SER A 163 -16.47 -9.00 3.11
N SER A 164 -16.30 -7.78 3.64
CA SER A 164 -17.31 -7.09 4.42
C SER A 164 -18.48 -6.61 3.57
N LEU A 165 -18.23 -5.93 2.44
CA LEU A 165 -19.28 -5.50 1.52
C LEU A 165 -20.15 -6.68 1.06
N ASN A 166 -19.55 -7.83 0.75
CA ASN A 166 -20.28 -9.06 0.42
C ASN A 166 -21.18 -9.59 1.55
N ARG A 167 -20.80 -9.39 2.82
CA ARG A 167 -21.61 -9.83 3.96
C ARG A 167 -22.75 -8.85 4.22
N LEU A 168 -22.43 -7.56 4.27
CA LEU A 168 -23.42 -6.50 4.44
C LEU A 168 -24.48 -6.51 3.33
N GLU A 169 -24.09 -6.87 2.10
CA GLU A 169 -25.04 -7.07 1.00
C GLU A 169 -25.97 -8.28 1.23
N LYS A 170 -25.43 -9.40 1.71
CA LYS A 170 -26.25 -10.58 2.06
C LYS A 170 -27.21 -10.33 3.22
N GLU A 171 -26.80 -9.45 4.14
CA GLU A 171 -27.63 -8.99 5.26
C GLU A 171 -28.59 -7.86 4.85
N ASN A 172 -28.62 -7.50 3.56
CA ASN A 172 -29.47 -6.46 2.99
C ASN A 172 -29.24 -5.06 3.59
N ILE A 173 -28.06 -4.81 4.19
CA ILE A 173 -27.68 -3.50 4.73
C ILE A 173 -27.31 -2.54 3.58
N ILE A 174 -26.64 -3.07 2.56
CA ILE A 174 -26.26 -2.34 1.35
C ILE A 174 -26.54 -3.15 0.09
N ASN A 175 -26.57 -2.49 -1.07
CA ASN A 175 -26.32 -3.12 -2.37
C ASN A 175 -25.06 -2.51 -2.95
N TYR A 176 -24.18 -3.28 -3.59
CA TYR A 176 -22.99 -2.70 -4.21
C TYR A 176 -22.60 -3.31 -5.55
N GLU A 177 -22.00 -2.48 -6.41
CA GLU A 177 -21.46 -2.91 -7.69
C GLU A 177 -20.01 -2.44 -7.83
N CYS A 178 -19.10 -3.37 -8.14
CA CYS A 178 -17.70 -3.08 -8.46
C CYS A 178 -17.54 -2.94 -9.98
N ASN A 179 -17.25 -1.73 -10.45
CA ASN A 179 -17.10 -1.42 -11.87
C ASN A 179 -16.21 -0.18 -12.08
N TYR A 180 -15.98 0.21 -13.33
CA TYR A 180 -15.35 1.50 -13.61
C TYR A 180 -16.31 2.62 -13.19
N ILE A 181 -15.81 3.55 -12.40
CA ILE A 181 -16.45 4.82 -12.06
C ILE A 181 -15.89 5.87 -13.01
N LEU A 182 -16.78 6.62 -13.66
CA LEU A 182 -16.45 7.69 -14.60
C LEU A 182 -16.78 9.05 -14.00
N HIS A 183 -15.90 10.00 -14.24
CA HIS A 183 -16.15 11.42 -14.00
C HIS A 183 -16.53 12.05 -15.34
N GLU A 184 -17.82 12.21 -15.55
CA GLU A 184 -18.41 12.79 -16.75
C GLU A 184 -18.45 14.32 -16.64
N LEU A 185 -17.96 14.96 -17.69
CA LEU A 185 -17.97 16.41 -17.87
C LEU A 185 -19.35 16.84 -18.37
N HIS A 186 -20.06 17.66 -17.60
CA HIS A 186 -21.27 18.32 -18.11
C HIS A 186 -20.93 19.67 -18.73
N GLU A 187 -21.28 19.84 -20.01
CA GLU A 187 -21.29 21.15 -20.67
C GLU A 187 -22.66 21.83 -20.50
N ARG A 188 -22.68 23.09 -20.04
CA ARG A 188 -23.86 23.95 -20.24
C ARG A 188 -23.96 24.35 -21.71
N LYS A 189 -25.08 24.01 -22.36
CA LYS A 189 -25.40 24.37 -23.75
C LYS A 189 -25.35 25.88 -24.05
N HIS A 190 -25.35 26.75 -23.04
CA HIS A 190 -25.48 28.20 -23.23
C HIS A 190 -24.31 29.08 -22.77
N GLU A 191 -23.28 28.56 -22.09
CA GLU A 191 -22.26 29.45 -21.48
C GLU A 191 -20.80 29.00 -21.62
N ARG A 192 -20.50 27.87 -22.29
CA ARG A 192 -19.12 27.31 -22.37
C ARG A 192 -18.41 27.24 -21.02
N LYS A 193 -19.16 27.03 -19.92
CA LYS A 193 -18.64 26.78 -18.57
C LYS A 193 -19.01 25.36 -18.16
N PHE A 194 -18.02 24.61 -17.65
CA PHE A 194 -18.21 23.29 -17.05
C PHE A 194 -18.80 23.47 -15.64
N ASP A 195 -19.98 22.91 -15.40
CA ASP A 195 -20.78 23.25 -14.21
C ASP A 195 -20.93 22.08 -13.21
N GLY A 196 -20.14 21.02 -13.41
CA GLY A 196 -20.10 19.91 -12.46
C GLY A 196 -19.48 18.65 -13.04
N ILE A 197 -19.02 17.79 -12.13
CA ILE A 197 -18.59 16.43 -12.44
C ILE A 197 -19.73 15.50 -12.04
N ASN A 198 -20.30 14.80 -13.01
CA ASN A 198 -21.23 13.72 -12.70
C ASN A 198 -20.45 12.42 -12.51
N ILE A 199 -20.65 11.77 -11.36
CA ILE A 199 -19.96 10.53 -11.01
C ILE A 199 -20.94 9.37 -11.19
N ARG A 200 -20.59 8.42 -12.07
CA ARG A 200 -21.44 7.26 -12.37
C ARG A 200 -20.63 6.01 -12.69
N LEU A 201 -21.30 4.86 -12.76
CA LEU A 201 -20.70 3.65 -13.30
C LEU A 201 -20.60 3.70 -14.83
N ALA A 202 -19.58 3.03 -15.36
CA ALA A 202 -19.40 2.83 -16.77
C ALA A 202 -20.48 1.89 -17.33
N THR A 203 -21.01 2.24 -18.49
CA THR A 203 -21.90 1.39 -19.28
C THR A 203 -21.14 0.17 -19.83
N LYS A 204 -21.89 -0.84 -20.28
CA LYS A 204 -21.30 -2.02 -20.95
C LYS A 204 -20.45 -1.65 -22.17
N LYS A 205 -20.81 -0.59 -22.91
CA LYS A 205 -20.06 -0.09 -24.07
C LYS A 205 -18.74 0.55 -23.64
N GLU A 206 -18.80 1.49 -22.71
CA GLU A 206 -17.61 2.17 -22.16
C GLU A 206 -16.63 1.17 -21.53
N LYS A 207 -17.14 0.19 -20.76
CA LYS A 207 -16.32 -0.88 -20.19
C LYS A 207 -15.58 -1.69 -21.26
N LYS A 208 -16.24 -1.99 -22.39
CA LYS A 208 -15.60 -2.68 -23.51
C LYS A 208 -14.50 -1.84 -24.14
N ILE A 209 -14.69 -0.53 -24.27
CA ILE A 209 -13.70 0.41 -24.80
C ILE A 209 -12.48 0.47 -23.88
N ILE A 210 -12.69 0.64 -22.57
CA ILE A 210 -11.62 0.66 -21.58
C ILE A 210 -10.84 -0.65 -21.62
N ASN A 211 -11.51 -1.80 -21.53
CA ASN A 211 -10.85 -3.11 -21.57
C ASN A 211 -10.06 -3.35 -22.87
N LYS A 212 -10.60 -2.91 -24.02
CA LYS A 212 -9.91 -2.98 -25.32
C LYS A 212 -8.56 -2.27 -25.26
N TYR A 213 -8.52 -1.04 -24.73
CA TYR A 213 -7.28 -0.27 -24.66
C TYR A 213 -6.32 -0.78 -23.57
N GLU A 214 -6.84 -1.26 -22.43
CA GLU A 214 -6.02 -1.98 -21.45
C GLU A 214 -5.27 -3.15 -22.11
N ASP A 215 -5.97 -3.98 -22.89
CA ASP A 215 -5.38 -5.14 -23.56
C ASP A 215 -4.38 -4.76 -24.67
N ILE A 216 -4.67 -3.70 -25.44
CA ILE A 216 -3.75 -3.19 -26.47
C ILE A 216 -2.44 -2.74 -25.83
N VAL A 217 -2.50 -1.91 -24.79
CA VAL A 217 -1.30 -1.37 -24.14
C VAL A 217 -0.51 -2.47 -23.41
N LEU A 218 -1.17 -3.46 -22.80
CA LEU A 218 -0.48 -4.62 -22.22
C LEU A 218 0.31 -5.40 -23.28
N LYS A 219 -0.26 -5.61 -24.48
CA LYS A 219 0.42 -6.30 -25.60
C LYS A 219 1.58 -5.47 -26.13
N GLU A 220 1.39 -4.16 -26.30
CA GLU A 220 2.44 -3.24 -26.77
C GLU A 220 3.64 -3.22 -25.82
N LEU A 221 3.37 -3.09 -24.52
CA LEU A 221 4.41 -3.10 -23.48
C LEU A 221 4.99 -4.51 -23.22
N LYS A 222 4.41 -5.56 -23.81
CA LYS A 222 4.80 -6.97 -23.63
C LYS A 222 4.86 -7.40 -22.16
N VAL A 223 3.91 -6.94 -21.35
CA VAL A 223 3.86 -7.20 -19.90
C VAL A 223 2.50 -7.76 -19.50
N LYS A 224 2.47 -8.60 -18.45
CA LYS A 224 1.21 -9.02 -17.84
C LYS A 224 0.79 -8.00 -16.78
N LYS A 225 -0.52 -7.85 -16.58
CA LYS A 225 -1.10 -6.94 -15.57
C LYS A 225 -0.52 -7.13 -14.16
N SER A 226 -0.17 -8.36 -13.79
CA SER A 226 0.46 -8.69 -12.50
C SER A 226 1.84 -8.04 -12.28
N TYR A 227 2.59 -7.73 -13.34
CA TYR A 227 3.91 -7.09 -13.23
C TYR A 227 3.80 -5.59 -12.94
N LEU A 228 2.67 -4.96 -13.27
CA LEU A 228 2.44 -3.54 -13.01
C LEU A 228 2.41 -3.24 -11.50
N GLU A 229 2.01 -4.20 -10.65
CA GLU A 229 1.99 -4.02 -9.20
C GLU A 229 3.39 -3.91 -8.58
N GLN A 230 4.41 -4.44 -9.26
CA GLN A 230 5.79 -4.54 -8.75
C GLN A 230 6.71 -3.44 -9.30
N ASN A 231 6.27 -2.69 -10.33
CA ASN A 231 7.07 -1.68 -10.98
C ASN A 231 6.26 -0.39 -11.19
N ASP A 232 6.47 0.58 -10.29
CA ASP A 232 5.74 1.85 -10.29
C ASP A 232 6.00 2.67 -11.58
N LYS A 233 7.20 2.60 -12.16
CA LYS A 233 7.53 3.31 -13.42
C LYS A 233 6.75 2.71 -14.60
N LEU A 234 6.78 1.39 -14.72
CA LEU A 234 6.03 0.66 -15.75
C LEU A 234 4.52 0.86 -15.58
N ARG A 235 4.01 0.84 -14.33
CA ARG A 235 2.62 1.12 -14.02
C ARG A 235 2.19 2.51 -14.45
N LYS A 236 3.02 3.52 -14.19
CA LYS A 236 2.77 4.90 -14.61
C LYS A 236 2.67 5.00 -16.14
N MET A 237 3.66 4.48 -16.87
CA MET A 237 3.66 4.45 -18.34
C MET A 237 2.44 3.73 -18.91
N TYR A 238 2.04 2.60 -18.30
CA TYR A 238 0.85 1.86 -18.70
C TYR A 238 -0.41 2.73 -18.59
N TYR A 239 -0.67 3.32 -17.42
CA TYR A 239 -1.90 4.10 -17.22
C TYR A 239 -1.92 5.40 -18.03
N GLU A 240 -0.77 6.05 -18.25
CA GLU A 240 -0.69 7.24 -19.11
C GLU A 240 -1.15 6.90 -20.54
N LYS A 241 -0.62 5.83 -21.12
CA LYS A 241 -1.02 5.36 -22.47
C LYS A 241 -2.47 4.93 -22.56
N VAL A 242 -2.96 4.14 -21.59
CA VAL A 242 -4.37 3.71 -21.60
C VAL A 242 -5.29 4.92 -21.47
N ASN A 243 -4.97 5.87 -20.59
CA ASN A 243 -5.77 7.08 -20.40
C ASN A 243 -5.83 7.94 -21.66
N GLU A 244 -4.70 8.15 -22.34
CA GLU A 244 -4.65 8.89 -23.61
C GLU A 244 -5.62 8.29 -24.64
N LEU A 245 -5.55 6.97 -24.86
CA LEU A 245 -6.41 6.27 -25.81
C LEU A 245 -7.89 6.30 -25.39
N VAL A 246 -8.18 6.03 -24.11
CA VAL A 246 -9.56 6.04 -23.60
C VAL A 246 -10.18 7.44 -23.70
N PHE A 247 -9.46 8.49 -23.33
CA PHE A 247 -9.97 9.87 -23.38
C PHE A 247 -10.11 10.40 -24.81
N SER A 248 -9.32 9.90 -25.76
CA SER A 248 -9.51 10.21 -27.18
C SER A 248 -10.84 9.68 -27.74
N GLU A 249 -11.28 8.51 -27.28
CA GLU A 249 -12.55 7.88 -27.70
C GLU A 249 -13.74 8.33 -26.84
N LEU A 250 -13.54 8.47 -25.52
CA LEU A 250 -14.55 8.91 -24.55
C LEU A 250 -14.28 10.36 -24.12
N LYS A 251 -14.45 11.31 -25.05
CA LYS A 251 -14.09 12.73 -24.85
C LYS A 251 -14.86 13.45 -23.72
N TYR A 252 -15.98 12.89 -23.29
CA TYR A 252 -16.83 13.46 -22.24
C TYR A 252 -16.41 13.03 -20.82
N ILE A 253 -15.35 12.24 -20.66
CA ILE A 253 -14.79 11.90 -19.34
C ILE A 253 -13.38 12.47 -19.17
N ASN A 254 -13.04 12.88 -17.95
CA ASN A 254 -11.69 13.36 -17.61
C ASN A 254 -10.95 12.45 -16.60
N LEU A 255 -11.66 11.50 -16.00
CA LEU A 255 -11.12 10.55 -15.05
C LEU A 255 -11.97 9.28 -15.04
N TYR A 256 -11.32 8.14 -14.91
CA TYR A 256 -11.98 6.89 -14.57
C TYR A 256 -11.08 6.03 -13.69
N TYR A 257 -11.70 5.20 -12.87
CA TYR A 257 -11.02 4.24 -12.00
C TYR A 257 -11.96 3.11 -11.59
N ILE A 258 -11.41 1.99 -11.14
CA ILE A 258 -12.21 0.89 -10.59
C ILE A 258 -12.57 1.21 -9.14
N GLY A 259 -13.86 1.12 -8.80
CA GLY A 259 -14.35 1.28 -7.44
C GLY A 259 -15.73 0.69 -7.26
N TYR A 260 -16.40 1.10 -6.18
CA TYR A 260 -17.72 0.62 -5.80
C TYR A 260 -18.74 1.75 -5.92
N LYS A 261 -19.88 1.44 -6.51
CA LYS A 261 -21.13 2.14 -6.22
C LYS A 261 -21.79 1.39 -5.08
N ILE A 262 -22.02 2.05 -3.95
CA ILE A 262 -22.69 1.47 -2.78
C ILE A 262 -24.01 2.22 -2.57
N VAL A 263 -25.09 1.48 -2.41
CA VAL A 263 -26.43 1.97 -2.06
C VAL A 263 -26.76 1.45 -0.66
N VAL A 264 -27.07 2.33 0.28
CA VAL A 264 -27.41 1.98 1.66
C VAL A 264 -28.91 1.75 1.77
N ASN A 265 -29.31 0.56 2.25
CA ASN A 265 -30.70 0.12 2.30
C ASN A 265 -31.33 0.33 3.68
N SER A 266 -30.59 0.03 4.75
CA SER A 266 -31.05 0.12 6.14
C SER A 266 -30.21 1.11 6.94
N GLN A 267 -30.84 1.78 7.92
CA GLN A 267 -30.14 2.54 8.94
C GLN A 267 -30.38 1.86 10.29
N ASN A 268 -29.30 1.59 11.03
CA ASN A 268 -29.34 1.10 12.40
C ASN A 268 -28.92 2.20 13.39
N ASP A 269 -29.09 1.94 14.68
CA ASP A 269 -28.60 2.82 15.73
C ASP A 269 -27.07 2.94 15.71
N THR A 270 -26.57 4.15 15.97
CA THR A 270 -25.14 4.44 15.97
C THR A 270 -24.41 3.72 17.11
N GLU A 271 -23.59 2.72 16.78
CA GLU A 271 -22.67 2.08 17.74
C GLU A 271 -21.35 2.86 17.86
N ASP A 272 -20.78 2.98 19.07
CA ASP A 272 -19.40 3.47 19.23
C ASP A 272 -18.41 2.39 18.77
N VAL A 273 -17.78 2.64 17.63
CA VAL A 273 -16.86 1.69 16.98
C VAL A 273 -15.38 1.95 17.31
N LYS A 274 -15.05 2.85 18.25
CA LYS A 274 -13.66 3.24 18.55
C LYS A 274 -12.79 2.05 18.96
N ASP A 275 -13.29 1.20 19.86
CA ASP A 275 -12.57 0.01 20.32
C ASP A 275 -12.38 -1.02 19.19
N TYR A 276 -13.37 -1.17 18.30
CA TYR A 276 -13.24 -2.02 17.11
C TYR A 276 -12.13 -1.52 16.18
N LYS A 277 -12.01 -0.20 15.97
CA LYS A 277 -10.92 0.37 15.14
C LYS A 277 -9.55 0.05 15.72
N ILE A 278 -9.37 0.20 17.04
CA ILE A 278 -8.11 -0.09 17.73
C ILE A 278 -7.76 -1.59 17.61
N LYS A 279 -8.72 -2.48 17.90
CA LYS A 279 -8.53 -3.93 17.80
C LYS A 279 -8.23 -4.36 16.37
N LEU A 280 -8.93 -3.78 15.39
CA LEU A 280 -8.70 -4.07 13.98
C LEU A 280 -7.32 -3.61 13.51
N ASN A 281 -6.90 -2.40 13.90
CA ASN A 281 -5.57 -1.88 13.57
C ASN A 281 -4.47 -2.80 14.09
N LYS A 282 -4.57 -3.26 15.34
CA LYS A 282 -3.63 -4.23 15.92
C LYS A 282 -3.55 -5.51 15.08
N LEU A 283 -4.69 -6.09 14.69
CA LEU A 283 -4.72 -7.29 13.86
C LEU A 283 -4.14 -7.08 12.45
N ILE A 284 -4.31 -5.90 11.87
CA ILE A 284 -3.69 -5.54 10.59
C ILE A 284 -2.17 -5.50 10.75
N LYS A 285 -1.65 -4.79 11.77
CA LYS A 285 -0.20 -4.69 12.05
C LYS A 285 0.43 -6.07 12.25
N GLU A 286 -0.14 -6.89 13.14
CA GLU A 286 0.33 -8.26 13.41
C GLU A 286 0.35 -9.13 12.15
N ARG A 287 -0.66 -8.97 11.27
CA ARG A 287 -0.74 -9.74 10.02
C ARG A 287 0.34 -9.32 9.03
N VAL A 288 0.60 -8.02 8.89
CA VAL A 288 1.63 -7.48 8.01
C VAL A 288 3.02 -7.91 8.51
N GLU A 289 3.28 -7.79 9.81
CA GLU A 289 4.53 -8.22 10.43
C GLU A 289 4.77 -9.73 10.22
N SER A 290 3.78 -10.56 10.57
CA SER A 290 3.85 -12.02 10.38
C SER A 290 4.10 -12.41 8.93
N LYS A 291 3.55 -11.66 7.96
CA LYS A 291 3.75 -11.94 6.54
C LYS A 291 5.19 -11.64 6.12
N ASN A 292 5.77 -10.53 6.59
CA ASN A 292 7.16 -10.18 6.31
C ASN A 292 8.15 -11.13 6.98
N ILE A 293 7.90 -11.54 8.23
CA ILE A 293 8.68 -12.60 8.92
C ILE A 293 8.68 -13.89 8.10
N ASN A 294 7.50 -14.33 7.64
CA ASN A 294 7.39 -15.52 6.82
C ASN A 294 8.08 -15.37 5.46
N ASN A 295 8.09 -14.18 4.85
CA ASN A 295 8.83 -13.94 3.61
C ASN A 295 10.33 -14.15 3.82
N LYS A 296 10.90 -13.64 4.92
CA LYS A 296 12.31 -13.87 5.27
C LYS A 296 12.59 -15.35 5.54
N LYS A 297 11.77 -16.01 6.36
CA LYS A 297 11.92 -17.46 6.64
C LYS A 297 11.84 -18.33 5.38
N ASN A 298 10.87 -18.06 4.49
CA ASN A 298 10.75 -18.80 3.24
C ASN A 298 11.99 -18.61 2.34
N LEU A 299 12.60 -17.43 2.40
CA LEU A 299 13.84 -17.16 1.66
C LEU A 299 15.01 -17.94 2.27
N GLU A 300 15.16 -17.91 3.59
CA GLU A 300 16.18 -18.69 4.32
C GLU A 300 16.02 -20.20 4.05
N GLU A 301 14.80 -20.73 4.13
CA GLU A 301 14.49 -22.13 3.81
C GLU A 301 14.82 -22.48 2.35
N LYS A 302 14.56 -21.58 1.40
CA LYS A 302 14.88 -21.78 -0.02
C LYS A 302 16.38 -21.94 -0.27
N TYR A 303 17.22 -21.33 0.57
CA TYR A 303 18.67 -21.28 0.37
C TYR A 303 19.48 -22.09 1.39
N ASN A 304 18.86 -22.62 2.45
CA ASN A 304 19.48 -23.53 3.42
C ASN A 304 19.87 -24.91 2.84
N ASP A 305 19.33 -25.30 1.68
CA ASP A 305 19.46 -26.66 1.12
C ASP A 305 20.61 -26.81 0.10
N TYR A 306 21.47 -25.80 -0.05
CA TYR A 306 22.60 -25.85 -0.99
C TYR A 306 23.90 -26.28 -0.28
N ALA A 307 24.23 -27.56 -0.38
CA ALA A 307 25.52 -28.13 0.02
C ALA A 307 26.71 -27.65 -0.85
N PHE A 308 26.47 -26.80 -1.85
CA PHE A 308 27.47 -26.36 -2.82
C PHE A 308 27.34 -24.85 -3.11
N GLY A 309 28.17 -24.05 -2.45
CA GLY A 309 28.44 -22.65 -2.78
C GLY A 309 27.44 -21.60 -2.27
N THR A 310 27.89 -20.35 -2.20
CA THR A 310 27.07 -19.20 -1.81
C THR A 310 26.01 -18.94 -2.88
N PRO A 311 24.71 -18.95 -2.55
CA PRO A 311 23.65 -18.76 -3.54
C PRO A 311 23.68 -17.36 -4.14
N ILE A 312 23.54 -17.26 -5.47
CA ILE A 312 23.42 -15.98 -6.17
C ILE A 312 22.00 -15.44 -5.94
N LEU A 313 21.87 -14.57 -4.94
CA LEU A 313 20.62 -13.88 -4.61
C LEU A 313 20.35 -12.72 -5.58
N LYS A 314 19.08 -12.56 -5.99
CA LYS A 314 18.62 -11.33 -6.66
C LYS A 314 18.70 -10.15 -5.69
N SER A 315 18.79 -8.92 -6.21
CA SER A 315 18.90 -7.71 -5.38
C SER A 315 17.84 -7.63 -4.27
N TYR A 316 16.56 -7.83 -4.59
CA TYR A 316 15.49 -7.82 -3.56
C TYR A 316 15.59 -8.99 -2.55
N GLU A 317 16.18 -10.12 -2.95
CA GLU A 317 16.39 -11.27 -2.04
C GLU A 317 17.54 -10.96 -1.07
N LYS A 318 18.58 -10.25 -1.51
CA LYS A 318 19.63 -9.73 -0.63
C LYS A 318 19.04 -8.78 0.42
N ASP A 319 18.16 -7.88 -0.01
CA ASP A 319 17.49 -6.97 0.91
C ASP A 319 16.62 -7.73 1.93
N ILE A 320 15.87 -8.76 1.53
CA ILE A 320 15.05 -9.54 2.47
C ILE A 320 15.92 -10.35 3.44
N ALA A 321 17.05 -10.87 2.97
CA ALA A 321 17.99 -11.63 3.79
C ALA A 321 18.73 -10.76 4.83
N SER A 322 18.84 -9.44 4.58
CA SER A 322 19.57 -8.52 5.47
C SER A 322 19.04 -8.54 6.90
N GLU A 323 19.92 -8.26 7.86
CA GLU A 323 19.54 -8.15 9.28
C GLU A 323 18.56 -6.99 9.51
N SER A 324 18.75 -5.88 8.78
CA SER A 324 17.89 -4.69 8.85
C SER A 324 16.46 -4.92 8.36
N TYR A 325 16.19 -5.93 7.52
CA TYR A 325 14.88 -6.10 6.88
C TYR A 325 13.69 -6.11 7.87
N LEU A 326 13.79 -6.89 8.96
CA LEU A 326 12.71 -6.99 9.93
C LEU A 326 12.65 -5.78 10.87
N ILE A 327 13.80 -5.17 11.16
CA ILE A 327 13.90 -3.95 11.97
C ILE A 327 13.20 -2.80 11.23
N ASP A 328 13.59 -2.56 9.98
CA ASP A 328 13.01 -1.54 9.11
C ASP A 328 11.52 -1.81 8.89
N THR A 329 11.13 -3.07 8.70
CA THR A 329 9.72 -3.47 8.58
C THR A 329 8.89 -2.99 9.78
N LYS A 330 9.40 -3.13 11.00
CA LYS A 330 8.70 -2.73 12.22
C LYS A 330 8.56 -1.20 12.31
N VAL A 331 9.66 -0.47 12.08
CA VAL A 331 9.66 1.01 12.04
C VAL A 331 8.66 1.53 11.01
N ILE A 332 8.62 0.91 9.83
CA ILE A 332 7.68 1.27 8.76
C ILE A 332 6.24 0.98 9.19
N ILE A 333 5.95 -0.18 9.79
CA ILE A 333 4.60 -0.52 10.27
C ILE A 333 4.11 0.51 11.29
N ASP A 334 4.96 0.88 12.25
CA ASP A 334 4.59 1.81 13.32
C ASP A 334 4.34 3.23 12.78
N ASN A 335 5.13 3.70 11.81
CA ASN A 335 4.93 5.01 11.20
C ASN A 335 3.80 5.05 10.15
N LEU A 336 3.55 3.93 9.47
CA LEU A 336 2.63 3.87 8.34
C LEU A 336 1.21 3.44 8.74
N LEU A 337 1.07 2.52 9.71
CA LEU A 337 -0.20 1.86 10.01
C LEU A 337 -0.77 2.24 11.37
N ASP A 338 0.07 2.57 12.36
CA ASP A 338 -0.40 2.88 13.71
C ASP A 338 -1.35 4.08 13.72
N LEU A 339 -2.50 3.93 14.37
CA LEU A 339 -3.48 5.02 14.50
C LEU A 339 -2.92 6.22 15.26
N ASN A 340 -1.96 6.00 16.15
CA ASN A 340 -1.30 7.03 16.96
C ASN A 340 -0.03 7.58 16.31
N ALA A 341 0.33 7.15 15.09
CA ALA A 341 1.52 7.67 14.41
C ALA A 341 1.40 9.19 14.20
N LYS A 342 2.48 9.93 14.52
CA LYS A 342 2.55 11.38 14.25
C LYS A 342 2.30 11.59 12.75
N ARG A 343 1.35 12.46 12.41
CA ARG A 343 0.97 12.72 11.03
C ARG A 343 2.15 13.34 10.27
N LEU A 344 2.50 12.74 9.15
CA LEU A 344 3.56 13.22 8.27
C LEU A 344 2.96 14.12 7.19
N LYS A 345 3.39 15.37 7.13
CA LYS A 345 3.02 16.29 6.05
C LYS A 345 4.05 16.20 4.90
N LEU A 346 4.11 15.05 4.23
CA LEU A 346 5.02 14.83 3.09
C LEU A 346 4.75 15.79 1.91
N ILE A 347 3.50 16.28 1.78
CA ILE A 347 3.05 17.14 0.69
C ILE A 347 3.67 18.54 0.75
N THR A 348 4.05 19.03 1.94
CA THR A 348 4.52 20.41 2.08
C THR A 348 5.90 20.61 1.44
N ILE A 349 6.77 19.59 1.45
CA ILE A 349 8.18 19.73 1.04
C ILE A 349 8.36 19.83 -0.48
N LYS A 350 7.55 19.10 -1.28
CA LYS A 350 7.68 19.12 -2.74
C LYS A 350 6.97 20.32 -3.35
N ASN A 351 5.78 20.67 -2.85
CA ASN A 351 5.08 21.87 -3.31
C ASN A 351 5.88 23.13 -2.94
N SER A 352 6.42 23.23 -1.72
CA SER A 352 7.29 24.37 -1.38
C SER A 352 8.55 24.41 -2.25
N LYS A 353 9.27 23.29 -2.44
CA LYS A 353 10.48 23.28 -3.30
C LYS A 353 10.19 23.54 -4.78
N GLU A 354 9.13 22.99 -5.37
CA GLU A 354 8.75 23.26 -6.76
C GLU A 354 8.16 24.67 -6.95
N ILE A 355 7.40 25.18 -5.98
CA ILE A 355 6.90 26.56 -5.98
C ILE A 355 8.08 27.52 -5.86
N ILE A 356 8.99 27.31 -4.90
CA ILE A 356 10.20 28.12 -4.72
C ILE A 356 11.08 28.04 -5.97
N LYS A 357 11.31 26.86 -6.53
CA LYS A 357 12.12 26.69 -7.74
C LYS A 357 11.50 27.39 -8.95
N LYS A 358 10.19 27.27 -9.19
CA LYS A 358 9.49 28.04 -10.23
C LYS A 358 9.58 29.54 -9.99
N PHE A 359 9.45 29.97 -8.74
CA PHE A 359 9.50 31.39 -8.36
C PHE A 359 10.92 31.98 -8.54
N VAL A 360 11.96 31.19 -8.29
CA VAL A 360 13.37 31.56 -8.49
C VAL A 360 13.77 31.50 -9.97
N GLU A 361 13.21 30.56 -10.75
CA GLU A 361 13.42 30.47 -12.20
C GLU A 361 12.72 31.61 -12.96
N ASP A 362 11.55 32.08 -12.49
CA ASP A 362 10.85 33.28 -12.98
C ASP A 362 11.46 34.60 -12.42
N LYS A 363 12.77 34.80 -12.62
CA LYS A 363 13.53 36.02 -12.23
C LYS A 363 12.94 37.34 -12.77
N SER A 364 11.95 37.30 -13.66
CA SER A 364 11.31 38.46 -14.28
C SER A 364 10.30 39.19 -13.38
N ILE A 365 9.92 38.62 -12.23
CA ILE A 365 8.84 39.14 -11.37
C ILE A 365 9.37 39.95 -10.18
N ILE A 366 10.59 39.70 -9.70
CA ILE A 366 11.12 40.38 -8.50
C ILE A 366 11.89 41.64 -8.90
N LYS A 367 11.17 42.73 -9.16
CA LYS A 367 11.76 43.99 -9.63
C LYS A 367 12.03 45.00 -8.52
N THR A 368 11.40 44.84 -7.35
CA THR A 368 11.49 45.85 -6.27
C THR A 368 11.88 45.26 -4.92
N THR A 369 12.38 46.13 -4.03
CA THR A 369 12.69 45.81 -2.63
C THR A 369 11.47 45.35 -1.84
N GLU A 370 10.27 45.79 -2.24
CA GLU A 370 9.01 45.44 -1.59
C GLU A 370 8.53 44.03 -1.99
N ASP A 371 8.70 43.67 -3.27
CA ASP A 371 8.45 42.29 -3.75
C ASP A 371 9.35 41.28 -3.02
N ARG A 372 10.60 41.67 -2.73
CA ARG A 372 11.55 40.87 -1.94
C ARG A 372 11.11 40.71 -0.48
N LYS A 373 10.59 41.78 0.15
CA LYS A 373 10.05 41.71 1.52
C LYS A 373 8.79 40.85 1.62
N ILE A 374 7.89 40.95 0.64
CA ILE A 374 6.67 40.13 0.56
C ILE A 374 7.04 38.66 0.36
N THR A 375 8.00 38.39 -0.53
CA THR A 375 8.53 37.03 -0.76
C THR A 375 9.20 36.48 0.50
N LYS A 376 10.04 37.26 1.19
CA LYS A 376 10.67 36.87 2.46
C LYS A 376 9.64 36.56 3.55
N ARG A 377 8.56 37.36 3.66
CA ARG A 377 7.46 37.11 4.60
C ARG A 377 6.64 35.86 4.26
N TYR A 378 6.37 35.61 2.98
CA TYR A 378 5.61 34.43 2.52
C TYR A 378 6.42 33.13 2.66
N VAL A 379 7.73 33.18 2.42
CA VAL A 379 8.63 32.05 2.67
C VAL A 379 8.77 31.79 4.16
N ASN A 380 8.97 32.82 4.99
CA ASN A 380 9.05 32.67 6.44
C ASN A 380 7.75 32.12 7.05
N SER A 381 6.57 32.49 6.54
CA SER A 381 5.30 31.92 7.00
C SER A 381 5.07 30.46 6.57
N LEU A 382 5.74 30.01 5.51
CA LEU A 382 5.79 28.59 5.13
C LEU A 382 6.78 27.80 5.99
N VAL A 383 7.81 28.47 6.51
CA VAL A 383 8.88 27.92 7.37
C VAL A 383 8.46 27.80 8.84
N GLU A 384 7.68 28.74 9.38
CA GLU A 384 7.12 28.67 10.75
C GLU A 384 6.18 27.46 10.99
N ILE A 385 5.89 26.68 9.95
CA ILE A 385 5.02 25.49 10.01
C ILE A 385 5.82 24.18 10.18
N ASP A 386 7.16 24.21 10.22
CA ASP A 386 8.04 23.03 10.23
C ASP A 386 9.07 23.03 11.41
N GLU A 387 8.87 22.15 12.41
CA GLU A 387 9.76 21.99 13.59
C GLU A 387 11.01 21.14 13.28
N ASN A 388 11.77 21.48 12.25
CA ASN A 388 13.10 20.88 12.02
C ASN A 388 14.10 22.01 11.71
N GLU A 389 14.67 22.60 12.76
CA GLU A 389 15.50 23.81 12.72
C GLU A 389 16.74 23.71 11.80
N LEU A 390 17.34 22.52 11.63
CA LEU A 390 18.63 22.39 10.94
C LEU A 390 18.55 22.55 9.41
N SER A 391 17.64 21.86 8.72
CA SER A 391 17.52 21.95 7.26
C SER A 391 16.90 23.28 6.80
N VAL A 392 16.20 23.94 7.71
CA VAL A 392 15.54 25.23 7.50
C VAL A 392 16.58 26.36 7.51
N GLN A 393 17.55 26.33 8.42
CA GLN A 393 18.64 27.32 8.46
C GLN A 393 19.53 27.23 7.21
N GLU A 394 19.86 26.01 6.75
CA GLU A 394 20.65 25.80 5.52
C GLU A 394 19.92 26.29 4.26
N ALA A 395 18.61 26.04 4.15
CA ALA A 395 17.80 26.53 3.04
C ALA A 395 17.68 28.06 3.05
N THR A 396 17.54 28.66 4.23
CA THR A 396 17.46 30.12 4.41
C THR A 396 18.80 30.77 4.05
N GLN A 397 19.93 30.22 4.51
CA GLN A 397 21.27 30.69 4.17
C GLN A 397 21.57 30.57 2.67
N THR A 398 21.14 29.50 2.02
CA THR A 398 21.33 29.33 0.57
C THR A 398 20.58 30.41 -0.20
N ILE A 399 19.33 30.69 0.18
CA ILE A 399 18.51 31.77 -0.42
C ILE A 399 19.11 33.15 -0.13
N GLU A 400 19.59 33.40 1.09
CA GLU A 400 20.23 34.68 1.45
C GLU A 400 21.52 34.89 0.65
N SER A 401 22.33 33.85 0.46
CA SER A 401 23.55 33.91 -0.37
C SER A 401 23.24 34.15 -1.86
N GLU A 402 22.19 33.53 -2.41
CA GLU A 402 21.80 33.75 -3.81
C GLU A 402 21.15 35.12 -4.04
N ILE A 403 20.50 35.70 -3.03
CA ILE A 403 19.97 37.07 -3.07
C ILE A 403 21.12 38.10 -2.99
N GLU A 404 22.14 37.85 -2.17
CA GLU A 404 23.32 38.73 -2.05
C GLU A 404 24.19 38.70 -3.32
N TRP A 405 24.41 37.53 -3.93
CA TRP A 405 25.18 37.40 -5.17
C TRP A 405 24.51 38.01 -6.42
N GLY A 406 23.21 38.33 -6.34
CA GLY A 406 22.49 39.07 -7.39
C GLY A 406 22.75 40.58 -7.38
N PHE A 407 23.55 41.08 -6.44
CA PHE A 407 23.96 42.48 -6.32
C PHE A 407 25.46 42.60 -6.57
N ASP A 408 25.88 42.48 -7.83
CA ASP A 408 27.11 43.14 -8.25
C ASP A 408 26.96 43.83 -9.62
N VAL A 409 27.41 45.08 -9.62
CA VAL A 409 27.58 46.04 -10.73
C VAL A 409 26.34 46.64 -11.43
N SER A 410 25.87 47.77 -10.91
CA SER A 410 26.01 49.09 -11.57
C SER A 410 25.06 50.13 -10.97
N ASN A 411 25.64 51.13 -10.32
CA ASN A 411 25.35 52.53 -10.61
C ASN A 411 26.28 53.44 -9.82
N GLU A 412 27.40 53.74 -10.47
CA GLU A 412 28.12 54.99 -10.28
C GLU A 412 27.17 56.19 -10.44
N ASN A 413 27.26 57.11 -9.50
CA ASN A 413 27.21 58.56 -9.69
C ASN A 413 26.48 59.10 -10.95
N ILE A 414 25.21 59.47 -10.80
CA ILE A 414 24.59 60.62 -11.48
C ILE A 414 23.75 61.33 -10.40
N SER A 415 24.36 62.24 -9.64
CA SER A 415 24.34 63.70 -9.83
C SER A 415 22.93 64.33 -9.85
N THR A 416 22.64 65.03 -8.75
CA THR A 416 21.97 66.35 -8.66
C THR A 416 20.81 66.67 -9.61
N ILE A 417 19.61 66.82 -9.03
CA ILE A 417 18.55 67.86 -9.20
C ILE A 417 17.42 67.41 -8.25
N GLY A 418 16.82 68.17 -7.33
CA GLY A 418 16.92 69.55 -6.91
C GLY A 418 15.73 69.86 -5.97
N LYS A 419 15.98 70.69 -4.96
CA LYS A 419 15.06 71.65 -4.32
C LYS A 419 13.92 71.15 -3.40
N ASN A 420 14.10 71.58 -2.14
CA ASN A 420 13.17 72.37 -1.33
C ASN A 420 12.00 71.71 -0.55
N ARG A 421 12.23 71.70 0.77
CA ARG A 421 11.50 72.46 1.81
C ARG A 421 10.04 72.10 2.15
N ARG A 422 9.91 71.83 3.45
CA ARG A 422 8.89 72.24 4.44
C ARG A 422 7.77 71.26 4.78
N ASN A 423 7.96 70.67 5.95
CA ASN A 423 6.97 70.38 6.98
C ASN A 423 5.89 71.47 7.11
N VAL A 424 4.65 71.04 7.35
CA VAL A 424 3.77 71.68 8.33
C VAL A 424 3.00 70.58 9.08
N THR A 425 3.36 70.38 10.34
CA THR A 425 2.46 69.95 11.40
C THR A 425 2.05 71.19 12.17
N HIS A 426 0.77 71.36 12.46
CA HIS A 426 0.35 71.61 13.84
C HIS A 426 -1.14 71.35 14.03
N GLU A 427 -1.40 70.67 15.15
CA GLU A 427 -2.68 70.45 15.81
C GLU A 427 -3.45 71.75 16.01
N THR A 428 -4.77 71.64 15.93
CA THR A 428 -5.59 71.60 17.16
C THR A 428 -6.62 70.49 17.02
#